data_AF-A0A5E6Y4L2-F1
#
_entry.id   AF-A0A5E6Y4L2-F1
#
_cell.length_a   1.000
_cell.length_b   1.000
_cell.length_c   1.000
_cell.angle_alpha   90.00
_cell.angle_beta   90.00
_cell.angle_gamma   90.00
#
_symmetry.space_group_name_H-M   'P 1'
#
loop_
_entity.id
_entity.type
_entity.pdbx_description
1 polymer ?
#
loop_
_entity_poly.entity_id
_entity_poly.type
_entity_poly.pdbx_seq_one_letter_code
_entity_poly.pdbx_strand_id
1 'polypeptide(L)'
;MAVLENEYTGAKEERVVDQVVIENGVRPDEEIYYAMKEGSRNKGQIDVEALFAIKPQPCLEQSGDGYLLFRIGDCVAQRNVHAAIYDALRLCKDF
;
A
#
# COMPACT_ATOMS: atom_id res chain seq x y z
N MET A 1 35.15 2.57 -0.50
CA MET A 1 35.20 1.10 -0.41
C MET A 1 33.94 0.64 0.30
N ALA A 2 33.23 -0.33 -0.26
CA ALA A 2 32.00 -0.90 0.30
C ALA A 2 32.13 -2.43 0.35
N VAL A 3 31.56 -3.04 1.39
CA VAL A 3 31.47 -4.50 1.54
C VAL A 3 30.05 -4.91 1.18
N LEU A 4 29.91 -5.78 0.20
CA LEU A 4 28.65 -6.38 -0.21
C LEU A 4 28.60 -7.80 0.35
N GLU A 5 27.51 -8.18 1.02
CA GLU A 5 27.29 -9.53 1.52
C GLU A 5 26.10 -10.16 0.81
N ASN A 6 26.27 -11.37 0.31
CA ASN A 6 25.18 -12.14 -0.26
C ASN A 6 24.34 -12.74 0.88
N GLU A 7 23.07 -12.32 1.02
CA GLU A 7 22.18 -12.80 2.09
C GLU A 7 21.95 -14.31 2.10
N TYR A 8 22.06 -14.98 0.95
CA TYR A 8 21.81 -16.43 0.84
C TYR A 8 23.06 -17.27 1.10
N THR A 9 24.25 -16.77 0.79
CA THR A 9 25.51 -17.54 0.86
C THR A 9 26.49 -17.03 1.91
N GLY A 10 26.29 -15.82 2.45
CA GLY A 10 27.20 -15.13 3.36
C GLY A 10 28.53 -14.70 2.70
N ALA A 11 28.67 -14.86 1.38
CA ALA A 11 29.87 -14.48 0.67
C ALA A 11 30.04 -12.95 0.68
N LYS A 12 31.25 -12.49 1.01
CA LYS A 12 31.59 -11.06 1.08
C LYS A 12 32.46 -10.65 -0.10
N GLU A 13 32.15 -9.51 -0.69
CA GLU A 13 32.91 -8.89 -1.77
C GLU A 13 33.22 -7.43 -1.43
N GLU A 14 34.48 -7.02 -1.59
CA GLU A 14 34.90 -5.62 -1.43
C GLU A 14 34.92 -4.91 -2.79
N ARG A 15 34.28 -3.75 -2.88
CA ARG A 15 34.31 -2.90 -4.09
C ARG A 15 34.73 -1.47 -3.79
N VAL A 16 35.56 -0.92 -4.66
CA VAL A 16 35.89 0.52 -4.68
C VAL A 16 34.94 1.19 -5.67
N VAL A 17 34.06 2.04 -5.15
CA VAL A 17 33.09 2.82 -5.92
C VAL A 17 33.00 4.22 -5.34
N ASP A 18 32.63 5.19 -6.16
CA ASP A 18 32.44 6.58 -5.74
C ASP A 18 31.13 6.79 -4.97
N GLN A 19 30.11 5.97 -5.25
CA GLN A 19 28.81 6.05 -4.59
C GLN A 19 28.17 4.67 -4.46
N VAL A 20 27.44 4.46 -3.36
CA VAL A 20 26.55 3.32 -3.15
C VAL A 20 25.15 3.88 -2.95
N VAL A 21 24.18 3.37 -3.72
CA VAL A 21 22.76 3.68 -3.56
C VAL A 21 22.06 2.41 -3.12
N ILE A 22 21.35 2.48 -1.99
CA ILE A 22 20.63 1.35 -1.41
C ILE A 22 19.14 1.61 -1.59
N GLU A 23 18.46 0.72 -2.32
CA GLU A 23 17.01 0.63 -2.35
C GLU A 23 16.63 -0.59 -1.51
N ASN A 24 16.00 -0.36 -0.37
CA ASN A 24 15.62 -1.40 0.59
C ASN A 24 14.09 -1.49 0.72
N GLY A 25 13.41 -1.37 -0.42
CA GLY A 25 11.96 -1.25 -0.46
C GLY A 25 11.43 -0.04 0.30
N VAL A 26 10.12 -0.06 0.50
CA VAL A 26 9.34 0.94 1.23
C VAL A 26 8.52 0.21 2.27
N ARG A 27 8.58 0.68 3.51
CA ARG A 27 7.67 0.26 4.57
C ARG A 27 6.45 1.19 4.56
N PRO A 28 5.22 0.66 4.47
CA PRO A 28 4.03 1.47 4.63
C PRO A 28 4.01 2.18 5.99
N ASP A 29 3.63 3.46 6.01
CA ASP A 29 3.26 4.13 7.24
C ASP A 29 1.82 3.72 7.60
N GLU A 30 1.72 2.78 8.53
CA GLU A 30 0.48 2.10 8.91
C GLU A 30 -0.11 2.61 10.23
N GLU A 31 0.59 3.48 10.97
CA GLU A 31 0.22 3.90 12.32
C GLU A 31 -1.15 4.58 12.32
N ILE A 32 -1.33 5.58 11.47
CA ILE A 32 -2.59 6.32 11.35
C ILE A 32 -3.73 5.40 10.86
N TYR A 33 -3.44 4.47 9.95
CA TYR A 33 -4.43 3.54 9.45
C TYR A 33 -4.97 2.66 10.59
N TYR A 34 -4.09 2.08 11.41
CA TYR A 34 -4.50 1.25 12.53
C TYR A 34 -5.19 2.05 13.63
N ALA A 35 -4.74 3.28 13.92
CA ALA A 35 -5.39 4.17 14.87
C ALA A 35 -6.84 4.52 14.45
N MET A 36 -7.09 4.65 13.14
CA MET A 36 -8.41 4.98 12.60
C MET A 36 -9.30 3.75 12.36
N LYS A 37 -8.72 2.56 12.17
CA LYS A 37 -9.46 1.37 11.74
C LYS A 37 -10.65 1.04 12.64
N GLU A 38 -10.47 1.14 13.96
CA GLU A 38 -11.54 0.86 14.92
C GLU A 38 -12.70 1.85 14.82
N GLY A 39 -12.44 3.13 14.53
CA GLY A 39 -13.46 4.16 14.35
C GLY A 39 -14.19 4.10 13.01
N SER A 40 -13.61 3.41 12.02
CA SER A 40 -14.21 3.30 10.68
C SER A 40 -15.42 2.35 10.66
N ARG A 41 -16.42 2.69 9.84
CA ARG A 41 -17.62 1.88 9.63
C ARG A 41 -17.33 0.56 8.93
N ASN A 42 -16.47 0.59 7.92
CA ASN A 42 -16.06 -0.59 7.17
C ASN A 42 -14.91 -1.35 7.82
N LYS A 43 -14.35 -0.91 8.95
CA LYS A 43 -13.19 -1.54 9.61
C LYS A 43 -12.00 -1.74 8.66
N GLY A 44 -11.84 -0.85 7.68
CA GLY A 44 -10.83 -0.96 6.64
C GLY A 44 -11.08 -2.04 5.57
N GLN A 45 -12.26 -2.66 5.56
CA GLN A 45 -12.63 -3.69 4.59
C GLN A 45 -12.86 -3.06 3.20
N ILE A 46 -12.31 -3.75 2.20
CA ILE A 46 -12.51 -3.46 0.79
C ILE A 46 -13.05 -4.73 0.12
N ASP A 47 -14.08 -4.58 -0.68
CA ASP A 47 -14.59 -5.63 -1.54
C ASP A 47 -13.74 -5.65 -2.82
N VAL A 48 -12.85 -6.64 -2.91
CA VAL A 48 -11.90 -6.79 -4.01
C VAL A 48 -12.61 -7.14 -5.31
N GLU A 49 -13.71 -7.89 -5.26
CA GLU A 49 -14.48 -8.25 -6.45
C GLU A 49 -15.19 -7.03 -7.02
N ALA A 50 -15.85 -6.24 -6.18
CA ALA A 50 -16.47 -4.97 -6.57
C ALA A 50 -15.43 -3.99 -7.11
N LEU A 51 -14.26 -3.88 -6.45
CA LEU A 51 -13.16 -3.02 -6.89
C LEU A 51 -12.64 -3.43 -8.28
N PHE A 52 -12.46 -4.73 -8.51
CA PHE A 52 -12.01 -5.26 -9.79
C PHE A 52 -13.05 -5.07 -10.90
N ALA A 53 -14.33 -5.24 -10.56
CA ALA A 53 -15.45 -5.06 -11.48
C ALA A 53 -15.81 -3.59 -11.75
N ILE A 54 -15.09 -2.62 -11.17
CA ILE A 54 -15.39 -1.18 -11.26
C ILE A 54 -16.83 -0.93 -10.79
N LYS A 55 -17.17 -1.49 -9.63
CA LYS A 55 -18.45 -1.26 -8.96
C LYS A 55 -18.21 -0.47 -7.66
N PRO A 56 -19.19 0.34 -7.23
CA PRO A 56 -19.15 0.97 -5.92
C PRO A 56 -18.91 -0.05 -4.81
N GLN A 57 -18.18 0.34 -3.78
CA GLN A 57 -17.97 -0.49 -2.60
C GLN A 57 -19.30 -0.68 -1.85
N PRO A 58 -19.70 -1.91 -1.46
CA PRO A 58 -21.00 -2.15 -0.81
C PRO A 58 -21.24 -1.32 0.47
N CYS A 59 -20.16 -0.95 1.16
CA CYS A 59 -20.24 -0.12 2.36
C CYS A 59 -20.70 1.34 2.10
N LEU A 60 -20.69 1.80 0.83
CA LEU A 60 -21.22 3.12 0.44
C LEU A 60 -22.76 3.15 0.46
N GLU A 61 -23.42 2.03 0.17
CA GLU A 61 -24.89 1.93 0.18
C GLU A 61 -25.45 1.77 1.60
N GLN A 62 -24.62 1.32 2.54
CA GLN A 62 -25.03 1.14 3.92
C GLN A 62 -25.16 2.52 4.59
N SER A 63 -26.25 2.73 5.33
CA SER A 63 -26.41 3.92 6.18
C SER A 63 -25.76 3.67 7.54
N GLY A 64 -25.10 4.67 8.12
CA GLY A 64 -24.50 4.57 9.45
C GLY A 64 -23.57 5.73 9.78
N ASP A 65 -23.33 5.93 11.08
CA ASP A 65 -22.48 7.00 11.60
C ASP A 65 -20.99 6.68 11.47
N GLY A 66 -20.19 7.71 11.19
CA GLY A 66 -18.74 7.61 11.07
C GLY A 66 -18.24 7.58 9.63
N TYR A 67 -16.93 7.39 9.47
CA TYR A 67 -16.23 7.46 8.19
C TYR A 67 -15.94 6.06 7.62
N LEU A 68 -15.72 6.03 6.30
CA LEU A 68 -15.15 4.87 5.61
C LEU A 68 -13.63 5.05 5.50
N LEU A 69 -12.89 3.97 5.68
CA LEU A 69 -11.43 3.94 5.65
C LEU A 69 -10.97 2.96 4.57
N PHE A 70 -10.19 3.44 3.61
CA PHE A 70 -9.58 2.61 2.57
C PHE A 70 -8.08 2.87 2.51
N ARG A 71 -7.32 1.85 2.13
CA ARG A 71 -5.89 1.94 1.81
C ARG A 71 -5.69 1.67 0.33
N ILE A 72 -4.83 2.43 -0.33
CA ILE A 72 -4.54 2.32 -1.76
C ILE A 72 -3.04 2.49 -2.03
N GLY A 73 -2.59 2.07 -3.21
CA GLY A 73 -1.20 2.27 -3.64
C GLY A 73 -0.20 1.58 -2.73
N ASP A 74 0.89 2.27 -2.39
CA ASP A 74 2.01 1.70 -1.62
C ASP A 74 1.61 1.30 -0.19
N CYS A 75 0.48 1.79 0.32
CA CYS A 75 -0.11 1.32 1.59
C CYS A 75 -0.68 -0.11 1.51
N VAL A 76 -0.84 -0.66 0.30
CA VAL A 76 -1.35 -2.01 0.04
C VAL A 76 -0.25 -2.90 -0.54
N ALA A 77 0.46 -2.40 -1.54
CA ALA A 77 1.60 -3.08 -2.15
C ALA A 77 2.46 -2.04 -2.83
N GLN A 78 3.79 -2.11 -2.63
CA GLN A 78 4.74 -1.31 -3.41
C GLN A 78 4.55 -1.61 -4.90
N ARG A 79 4.08 -0.62 -5.64
CA ARG A 79 3.87 -0.70 -7.09
C ARG A 79 4.34 0.60 -7.73
N ASN A 80 3.84 0.91 -8.92
CA ASN A 80 4.06 2.18 -9.58
C ASN A 80 2.89 3.16 -9.34
N VAL A 81 3.15 4.43 -9.62
CA VAL A 81 2.18 5.53 -9.49
C VAL A 81 0.90 5.25 -10.29
N HIS A 82 1.00 4.61 -11.46
CA HIS A 82 -0.19 4.26 -12.25
C HIS A 82 -1.13 3.33 -11.48
N ALA A 83 -0.61 2.31 -10.79
CA ALA A 83 -1.42 1.40 -10.00
C ALA A 83 -2.15 2.14 -8.85
N ALA A 84 -1.47 3.03 -8.14
CA ALA A 84 -2.08 3.83 -7.08
C ALA A 84 -3.21 4.74 -7.61
N ILE A 85 -3.02 5.36 -8.78
CA ILE A 85 -4.06 6.16 -9.45
C ILE A 85 -5.27 5.28 -9.83
N TYR A 86 -5.03 4.08 -10.35
CA TYR A 86 -6.11 3.15 -10.68
C TYR A 86 -6.89 2.67 -9.46
N ASP A 87 -6.22 2.45 -8.32
CA ASP A 87 -6.89 2.10 -7.06
C ASP A 87 -7.81 3.24 -6.60
N ALA A 88 -7.32 4.49 -6.63
CA ALA A 88 -8.11 5.67 -6.30
C ALA A 88 -9.30 5.84 -7.26
N LEU A 89 -9.08 5.69 -8.57
CA LEU A 89 -10.13 5.82 -9.58
C LEU A 89 -11.23 4.77 -9.37
N ARG A 90 -10.87 3.51 -9.12
CA ARG A 90 -11.86 2.44 -8.89
C ARG A 90 -12.70 2.65 -7.63
N LEU A 91 -12.14 3.30 -6.61
CA LEU A 91 -12.88 3.67 -5.40
C LEU A 91 -13.73 4.93 -5.57
N CYS A 92 -13.28 5.89 -6.38
CA CYS A 92 -13.84 7.24 -6.39
C CYS A 92 -14.65 7.62 -7.63
N LYS A 93 -14.70 6.78 -8.66
CA LYS A 93 -15.36 7.14 -9.92
C LYS A 93 -16.88 7.04 -9.84
N ASP A 94 -17.38 6.01 -9.19
CA ASP A 94 -18.79 5.63 -9.20
C ASP A 94 -19.29 5.63 -7.74
N PHE A 95 -20.07 6.66 -7.38
CA PHE A 95 -20.71 6.85 -6.07
C PHE A 95 -22.22 7.02 -6.23
#